data_AF-A0A835VZB5-F1
#
_entry.id   AF-A0A835VZB5-F1
#
_cell.length_a   1.000
_cell.length_b   1.000
_cell.length_c   1.000
_cell.angle_alpha   90.00
_cell.angle_beta   90.00
_cell.angle_gamma   90.00
#
_symmetry.space_group_name_H-M   'P 1'
#
loop_
_entity.id
_entity.type
_entity.pdbx_description
1 polymer ?
#
loop_
_entity_poly.entity_id
_entity_poly.type
_entity_poly.pdbx_seq_one_letter_code
_entity_poly.pdbx_strand_id
1 'polypeptide(L)'
;MPLSEMMRRQCYQRSSILGWSVYEVFLENYFAFFPPQQLLVQYTEDLEAQPLAVLRRVEEHIGVPRHDFNETQIATVYNARGCYKWRCGKTQSDVPSMQGTALAASEAEFEAAVRQLVAFLRPHVHRLFRWADEGRIASVPQAWRHMYA
;
A
#
# COMPACT_ATOMS: atom_id res chain seq x y z
N MET A 1 -10.44 -18.82 16.93
CA MET A 1 -9.13 -18.67 16.27
C MET A 1 -8.14 -19.64 16.92
N PRO A 2 -7.37 -20.41 16.14
CA PRO A 2 -6.40 -21.37 16.67
C PRO A 2 -5.18 -20.70 17.32
N LEU A 3 -4.59 -21.34 18.34
CA LEU A 3 -3.40 -20.85 19.07
C LEU A 3 -2.22 -20.52 18.14
N SER A 4 -1.98 -21.35 17.12
CA SER A 4 -0.90 -21.18 16.15
C SER A 4 -1.02 -19.86 15.36
N GLU A 5 -2.24 -19.40 15.12
CA GLU A 5 -2.52 -18.17 14.39
C GLU A 5 -2.29 -16.93 15.26
N MET A 6 -2.66 -17.01 16.54
CA MET A 6 -2.38 -15.99 17.54
C MET A 6 -0.87 -15.83 17.79
N MET A 7 -0.14 -16.94 17.91
CA MET A 7 1.32 -16.91 18.07
C MET A 7 2.01 -16.28 16.86
N ARG A 8 1.57 -16.61 15.64
CA ARG A 8 2.11 -16.01 14.41
C ARG A 8 1.95 -14.49 14.38
N ARG A 9 0.78 -13.98 14.80
CA ARG A 9 0.51 -12.54 14.94
C ARG A 9 1.46 -11.85 15.90
N GLN A 10 1.66 -12.44 17.08
CA GLN A 10 2.60 -11.90 18.08
C GLN A 10 4.03 -11.87 17.55
N CYS A 11 4.45 -12.87 16.75
CA CYS A 11 5.76 -12.85 16.11
C CYS A 11 5.91 -11.69 15.13
N TYR A 12 4.93 -11.46 14.24
CA TYR A 12 5.01 -10.35 13.28
C TYR A 12 4.99 -8.98 13.97
N GLN A 13 4.22 -8.82 15.04
CA GLN A 13 4.17 -7.55 15.78
C GLN A 13 5.55 -7.12 16.33
N ARG A 14 6.48 -8.05 16.54
CA ARG A 14 7.84 -7.75 17.03
C ARG A 14 8.75 -7.11 15.98
N SER A 15 8.37 -7.12 14.70
CA SER A 15 9.12 -6.49 13.61
C SER A 15 8.30 -5.35 13.01
N SER A 16 8.75 -4.11 13.22
CA SER A 16 8.03 -2.89 12.80
C SER A 16 7.99 -2.68 11.28
N ILE A 17 8.92 -3.28 10.53
CA ILE A 17 8.97 -3.14 9.07
C ILE A 17 8.42 -4.40 8.42
N LEU A 18 9.13 -5.52 8.56
CA LEU A 18 8.77 -6.77 7.89
C LEU A 18 7.47 -7.34 8.41
N GLY A 19 7.29 -7.33 9.73
CA GLY A 19 6.09 -7.87 10.36
C GLY A 19 4.84 -7.08 10.01
N TRP A 20 4.90 -5.75 10.02
CA TRP A 20 3.77 -4.89 9.68
C TRP A 20 3.41 -4.90 8.18
N SER A 21 4.32 -5.39 7.33
CA SER A 21 4.08 -5.59 5.90
C SER A 21 3.24 -6.84 5.60
N VAL A 22 2.97 -7.68 6.60
CA VAL A 22 2.11 -8.87 6.48
C VAL A 22 0.65 -8.46 6.69
N TYR A 23 0.11 -7.69 5.74
CA TYR A 23 -1.16 -6.97 5.89
C TYR A 23 -2.37 -7.87 6.15
N GLU A 24 -2.42 -9.05 5.53
CA GLU A 24 -3.55 -9.96 5.63
C GLU A 24 -3.71 -10.52 7.06
N VAL A 25 -2.61 -10.69 7.79
CA VAL A 25 -2.66 -11.13 9.20
C VAL A 25 -3.38 -10.11 10.07
N PHE A 26 -3.16 -8.82 9.81
CA PHE A 26 -3.81 -7.76 10.59
C PHE A 26 -5.23 -7.49 10.10
N LEU A 27 -5.46 -7.46 8.78
CA LEU A 27 -6.80 -7.30 8.19
C LEU A 27 -7.76 -8.41 8.63
N GLU A 28 -7.28 -9.64 8.81
CA GLU A 28 -8.09 -10.74 9.34
C GLU A 28 -8.64 -10.46 10.74
N ASN A 29 -7.90 -9.71 11.59
CA ASN A 29 -8.45 -9.26 12.87
C ASN A 29 -9.65 -8.35 12.64
N TYR A 30 -9.52 -7.35 11.76
CA TYR A 30 -10.61 -6.41 11.51
C TYR A 30 -11.83 -7.13 10.92
N PHE A 31 -11.66 -8.00 9.94
CA PHE A 31 -12.75 -8.79 9.36
C PHE A 31 -13.42 -9.75 10.34
N ALA A 32 -12.78 -10.11 11.45
CA ALA A 32 -13.41 -10.94 12.48
C ALA A 32 -14.44 -10.18 13.33
N PHE A 33 -14.38 -8.85 13.36
CA PHE A 33 -15.23 -8.00 14.20
C PHE A 33 -16.10 -7.02 13.42
N PHE A 34 -15.68 -6.65 12.21
CA PHE A 34 -16.37 -5.70 11.36
C PHE A 34 -16.84 -6.38 10.06
N PRO A 35 -18.10 -6.16 9.64
CA PRO A 35 -18.55 -6.53 8.30
C PRO A 35 -17.61 -5.96 7.22
N PRO A 36 -17.37 -6.69 6.11
CA PRO A 36 -16.48 -6.22 5.05
C PRO A 36 -16.86 -4.82 4.51
N GLN A 37 -18.14 -4.48 4.48
CA GLN A 37 -18.63 -3.18 4.01
C GLN A 37 -18.20 -2.00 4.90
N GLN A 38 -17.74 -2.25 6.13
CA GLN A 38 -17.23 -1.20 7.01
C GLN A 38 -15.72 -0.95 6.82
N LEU A 39 -15.03 -1.80 6.05
CA LEU A 39 -13.59 -1.74 5.85
C LEU A 39 -13.27 -1.44 4.39
N LEU A 40 -12.71 -0.25 4.14
CA LEU A 40 -12.20 0.13 2.83
C LEU A 40 -10.69 -0.09 2.78
N VAL A 41 -10.24 -0.98 1.89
CA VAL A 41 -8.82 -1.19 1.59
C VAL A 41 -8.49 -0.47 0.29
N GLN A 42 -7.48 0.39 0.32
CA GLN A 42 -7.01 1.20 -0.81
C GLN A 42 -5.48 1.08 -0.92
N TYR A 43 -4.97 1.25 -2.14
CA TYR A 43 -3.55 1.11 -2.45
C TYR A 43 -2.91 2.48 -2.69
N THR A 44 -1.67 2.64 -2.24
CA THR A 44 -0.90 3.87 -2.46
C THR A 44 -0.63 4.14 -3.93
N GLU A 45 -0.51 3.08 -4.73
CA GLU A 45 -0.35 3.14 -6.18
C GLU A 45 -1.57 3.77 -6.86
N ASP A 46 -2.79 3.46 -6.39
CA ASP A 46 -4.01 4.09 -6.89
C ASP A 46 -4.11 5.54 -6.43
N LEU A 47 -3.65 5.83 -5.20
CA LEU A 47 -3.63 7.20 -4.67
C LEU A 47 -2.65 8.07 -5.45
N GLU A 48 -1.51 7.52 -5.85
CA GLU A 48 -0.55 8.21 -6.69
C GLU A 48 -1.08 8.40 -8.12
N ALA A 49 -1.62 7.35 -8.73
CA ALA A 49 -2.04 7.39 -10.13
C ALA A 49 -3.38 8.14 -10.36
N GLN A 50 -4.32 8.02 -9.42
CA GLN A 50 -5.69 8.51 -9.55
C GLN A 50 -6.23 9.06 -8.20
N PRO A 51 -5.61 10.10 -7.62
CA PRO A 51 -5.91 10.57 -6.27
C PRO A 51 -7.38 10.99 -6.08
N LEU A 52 -7.97 11.67 -7.07
CA LEU A 52 -9.36 12.09 -7.00
C LEU A 52 -10.33 10.89 -6.98
N ALA A 53 -10.04 9.84 -7.74
CA ALA A 53 -10.86 8.64 -7.75
C ALA A 53 -10.79 7.91 -6.40
N VAL A 54 -9.61 7.85 -5.78
CA VAL A 54 -9.43 7.31 -4.43
C VAL A 54 -10.24 8.11 -3.41
N LEU A 55 -10.14 9.44 -3.43
CA LEU A 55 -10.88 10.30 -2.49
C LEU A 55 -12.39 10.15 -2.66
N ARG A 56 -12.90 10.11 -3.89
CA ARG A 56 -14.33 9.88 -4.15
C ARG A 56 -14.82 8.54 -3.58
N ARG A 57 -14.01 7.47 -3.66
CA ARG A 57 -14.32 6.18 -3.01
C ARG A 57 -14.33 6.29 -1.49
N VAL A 58 -13.41 7.08 -0.92
CA VAL A 58 -13.40 7.35 0.54
C VAL A 58 -14.66 8.10 0.95
N GLU A 59 -15.03 9.16 0.23
CA GLU A 59 -16.23 9.95 0.50
C GLU A 59 -17.50 9.10 0.48
N GLU A 60 -17.63 8.25 -0.54
CA GLU A 60 -18.74 7.32 -0.68
C GLU A 60 -18.78 6.30 0.47
N HIS A 61 -17.63 5.75 0.86
CA HIS A 61 -17.54 4.77 1.94
C HIS A 61 -17.90 5.35 3.32
N ILE A 62 -17.47 6.57 3.60
CA ILE A 62 -17.78 7.24 4.88
C ILE A 62 -19.14 7.96 4.87
N GLY A 63 -19.85 7.95 3.73
CA GLY A 63 -21.19 8.50 3.58
C GLY A 63 -21.24 10.03 3.61
N VAL A 64 -20.17 10.72 3.19
CA VAL A 64 -20.16 12.18 3.10
C VAL A 64 -20.51 12.65 1.69
N PRO A 65 -21.09 13.86 1.54
CA PRO A 65 -21.28 14.46 0.22
C PRO A 65 -19.96 14.61 -0.52
N ARG A 66 -19.99 14.40 -1.83
CA ARG A 66 -18.81 14.61 -2.69
C ARG A 66 -18.36 16.07 -2.62
N HIS A 67 -17.10 16.28 -2.29
CA HIS A 67 -16.48 17.59 -2.33
C HIS A 67 -16.02 17.94 -3.75
N ASP A 68 -16.15 19.22 -4.11
CA ASP A 68 -15.65 19.74 -5.37
C ASP A 68 -14.15 20.05 -5.23
N PHE A 69 -13.35 19.00 -5.32
CA PHE A 69 -11.91 19.15 -5.26
C PHE A 69 -11.36 19.82 -6.51
N ASN A 70 -10.44 20.76 -6.33
CA ASN A 70 -9.63 21.27 -7.43
C ASN A 70 -8.67 20.17 -7.93
N GLU A 71 -8.94 19.61 -9.10
CA GLU A 71 -8.18 18.48 -9.67
C GLU A 71 -6.69 18.79 -9.79
N THR A 72 -6.35 20.03 -10.15
CA THR A 72 -4.96 20.49 -10.27
C THR A 72 -4.24 20.51 -8.93
N GLN A 73 -4.91 20.98 -7.86
CA GLN A 73 -4.32 20.99 -6.52
C GLN A 73 -4.15 19.59 -5.95
N ILE A 74 -5.07 18.67 -6.22
CA ILE A 74 -4.95 17.28 -5.79
C ILE A 74 -3.78 16.57 -6.45
N ALA A 75 -3.55 16.82 -7.74
CA ALA A 75 -2.43 16.24 -8.47
C ALA A 75 -1.08 16.93 -8.15
N THR A 76 -1.08 17.95 -7.27
CA THR A 76 0.12 18.68 -6.89
C THR A 76 0.92 17.89 -5.85
N VAL A 77 2.19 17.63 -6.15
CA VAL A 77 3.14 16.95 -5.26
C VAL A 77 3.88 17.98 -4.41
N TYR A 78 3.92 17.76 -3.10
CA TYR A 78 4.70 18.55 -2.14
C TYR A 78 5.88 17.74 -1.60
N ASN A 79 6.92 18.42 -1.12
CA ASN A 79 8.14 17.78 -0.59
C ASN A 79 8.89 16.89 -1.60
N ALA A 80 8.77 17.21 -2.89
CA ALA A 80 9.56 16.57 -3.93
C ALA A 80 11.04 16.95 -3.81
N ARG A 81 11.95 16.05 -4.20
CA ARG A 81 13.41 16.26 -4.14
C ARG A 81 13.79 17.59 -4.82
N GLY A 82 14.52 18.43 -4.09
CA GLY A 82 14.87 19.79 -4.50
C GLY A 82 13.86 20.86 -4.07
N CYS A 83 12.74 20.50 -3.42
CA CYS A 83 11.78 21.46 -2.88
C CYS A 83 10.97 20.93 -1.67
N TYR A 84 11.48 21.19 -0.46
CA TYR A 84 10.87 20.77 0.82
C TYR A 84 10.10 21.90 1.55
N LYS A 85 9.63 22.90 0.81
CA LYS A 85 8.87 24.03 1.36
C LYS A 85 7.38 23.86 1.04
N TRP A 86 6.50 24.20 1.99
CA TRP A 86 5.04 24.13 1.84
C TRP A 86 4.48 24.89 0.62
N ARG A 87 5.17 25.92 0.12
CA ARG A 87 4.75 26.71 -1.06
C ARG A 87 5.35 26.21 -2.38
N CYS A 88 5.92 25.01 -2.40
CA CYS A 88 6.56 24.47 -3.58
C CYS A 88 5.84 23.21 -4.07
N GLY A 89 4.65 23.43 -4.62
CA GLY A 89 3.92 22.40 -5.34
C GLY A 89 4.58 22.16 -6.69
N LYS A 90 4.72 20.89 -7.06
CA LYS A 90 5.20 20.43 -8.36
C LYS A 90 4.15 19.56 -9.03
N THR A 91 4.14 19.49 -10.35
CA THR A 91 3.41 18.41 -11.03
C THR A 91 4.23 17.12 -10.96
N GLN A 92 3.59 15.95 -11.09
CA GLN A 92 4.29 14.66 -11.04
C GLN A 92 5.44 14.58 -12.07
N SER A 93 5.27 15.19 -13.25
CA SER A 93 6.30 15.30 -14.29
C SER A 93 7.52 16.14 -13.90
N ASP A 94 7.40 17.05 -12.92
CA ASP A 94 8.50 17.93 -12.48
C ASP A 94 9.33 17.33 -11.33
N VAL A 95 8.95 16.13 -10.86
CA VAL A 95 9.67 15.40 -9.81
C VAL A 95 10.80 14.61 -10.47
N PRO A 96 12.08 14.92 -10.18
CA PRO A 96 13.19 14.16 -10.73
C PRO A 96 13.07 12.69 -10.32
N SER A 97 13.19 11.76 -11.27
CA SER A 97 13.22 10.32 -10.97
C SER A 97 14.32 10.03 -9.96
N MET A 98 14.05 9.18 -8.98
CA MET A 98 15.07 8.76 -8.02
C MET A 98 16.19 8.01 -8.75
N GLN A 99 17.30 8.70 -9.04
CA GLN A 99 18.56 8.04 -9.34
C GLN A 99 19.07 7.47 -8.02
N GLY A 100 19.20 6.14 -7.99
CA GLY A 100 19.32 5.32 -6.78
C GLY A 100 20.22 5.93 -5.72
N THR A 101 19.71 5.99 -4.49
CA THR A 101 20.56 6.17 -3.33
C THR A 101 21.53 5.00 -3.30
N ALA A 102 22.82 5.27 -3.45
CA ALA A 102 23.88 4.31 -3.20
C ALA A 102 23.79 3.83 -1.75
N LEU A 103 22.99 2.79 -1.51
CA LEU A 103 23.21 1.91 -0.39
C LEU A 103 24.61 1.33 -0.60
N ALA A 104 25.41 1.25 0.46
CA ALA A 104 26.75 0.66 0.40
C ALA A 104 26.76 -0.84 0.02
N ALA A 105 25.59 -1.42 -0.25
CA ALA A 105 25.42 -2.77 -0.78
C ALA A 105 25.61 -2.75 -2.31
N SER A 106 26.29 -3.77 -2.82
CA SER A 106 26.32 -4.00 -4.26
C SER A 106 24.91 -4.20 -4.80
N GLU A 107 24.70 -3.87 -6.08
CA GLU A 107 23.43 -4.11 -6.78
C GLU A 107 22.97 -5.57 -6.63
N ALA A 108 23.92 -6.52 -6.69
CA ALA A 108 23.66 -7.95 -6.51
C ALA A 108 23.15 -8.31 -5.10
N GLU A 109 23.69 -7.70 -4.05
CA GLU A 109 23.22 -7.91 -2.67
C GLU A 109 21.82 -7.34 -2.46
N PHE A 110 21.56 -6.15 -3.03
CA PHE A 110 20.23 -5.55 -2.98
C PHE A 110 19.19 -6.42 -3.69
N GLU A 111 19.48 -6.87 -4.91
CA GLU A 111 18.61 -7.79 -5.63
C GLU A 111 18.38 -9.10 -4.87
N ALA A 112 19.42 -9.66 -4.25
CA ALA A 112 19.29 -10.86 -3.44
C ALA A 112 18.36 -10.64 -2.24
N ALA A 113 18.48 -9.50 -1.56
CA ALA A 113 17.59 -9.11 -0.46
C ALA A 113 16.14 -8.93 -0.95
N VAL A 114 15.93 -8.29 -2.10
CA VAL A 114 14.61 -8.14 -2.73
C VAL A 114 14.01 -9.51 -3.04
N ARG A 115 14.77 -10.43 -3.64
CA ARG A 115 14.30 -11.80 -3.91
C ARG A 115 13.88 -12.53 -2.64
N GLN A 116 14.65 -12.41 -1.55
CA GLN A 116 14.30 -13.00 -0.27
C GLN A 116 13.03 -12.38 0.32
N LEU A 117 12.90 -11.05 0.23
CA LEU A 117 11.71 -10.34 0.71
C LEU A 117 10.46 -10.74 -0.07
N VAL A 118 10.55 -10.81 -1.41
CA VAL A 118 9.45 -11.27 -2.27
C VAL A 118 9.06 -12.70 -1.92
N ALA A 119 10.04 -13.60 -1.74
CA ALA A 119 9.77 -14.98 -1.34
C ALA A 119 9.07 -15.08 0.03
N PHE A 120 9.46 -14.24 0.99
CA PHE A 120 8.83 -14.16 2.31
C PHE A 120 7.39 -13.63 2.24
N LEU A 121 7.15 -12.56 1.47
CA LEU A 121 5.83 -11.92 1.38
C LEU A 121 4.86 -12.64 0.43
N ARG A 122 5.33 -13.43 -0.54
CA ARG A 122 4.49 -14.12 -1.54
C ARG A 122 3.26 -14.84 -0.96
N PRO A 123 3.36 -15.74 0.05
CA PRO A 123 2.18 -16.44 0.56
C PRO A 123 1.15 -15.49 1.18
N HIS A 124 1.62 -14.38 1.75
CA HIS A 124 0.81 -13.34 2.38
C HIS A 124 0.06 -12.52 1.32
N VAL A 125 0.77 -12.08 0.28
CA VAL A 125 0.21 -11.35 -0.85
C VAL A 125 -0.77 -12.20 -1.67
N HIS A 126 -0.48 -13.49 -1.87
CA HIS A 126 -1.42 -14.41 -2.55
C HIS A 126 -2.75 -14.55 -1.82
N ARG A 127 -2.76 -14.44 -0.49
CA ARG A 127 -4.02 -14.42 0.27
C ARG A 127 -4.82 -13.15 -0.01
N LEU A 128 -4.15 -12.01 -0.16
CA LEU A 128 -4.79 -10.76 -0.58
C LEU A 128 -5.33 -10.87 -2.01
N PHE A 129 -4.62 -11.55 -2.93
CA PHE A 129 -5.14 -11.79 -4.29
C PHE A 129 -6.47 -12.53 -4.25
N ARG A 130 -6.54 -13.60 -3.45
CA ARG A 130 -7.77 -14.36 -3.26
C ARG A 130 -8.90 -13.51 -2.69
N TRP A 131 -8.61 -12.69 -1.67
CA TRP A 131 -9.63 -11.80 -1.09
C TRP A 131 -10.11 -10.74 -2.08
N ALA A 132 -9.23 -10.23 -2.94
CA ALA A 132 -9.59 -9.34 -4.02
C ALA A 132 -10.49 -10.03 -5.05
N ASP A 133 -10.13 -11.26 -5.45
CA ASP A 133 -10.91 -12.08 -6.38
C ASP A 133 -12.29 -12.46 -5.81
N GLU A 134 -12.39 -12.63 -4.48
CA GLU A 134 -13.63 -12.84 -3.72
C GLU A 134 -14.44 -11.55 -3.50
N GLY A 135 -13.92 -10.38 -3.88
CA GLY A 135 -14.56 -9.08 -3.66
C GLY A 135 -14.59 -8.61 -2.21
N ARG A 136 -13.75 -9.18 -1.33
CA ARG A 136 -13.64 -8.79 0.09
C ARG A 136 -12.82 -7.52 0.30
N ILE A 137 -11.90 -7.25 -0.63
CA ILE A 137 -11.08 -6.05 -0.70
C ILE A 137 -11.06 -5.55 -2.14
N ALA A 138 -10.59 -4.32 -2.37
CA ALA A 138 -10.37 -3.80 -3.70
C ALA A 138 -9.39 -4.69 -4.51
N SER A 139 -9.44 -4.59 -5.84
CA SER A 139 -8.48 -5.28 -6.70
C SER A 139 -7.06 -4.84 -6.39
N VAL A 140 -6.17 -5.80 -6.13
CA VAL A 140 -4.75 -5.50 -5.92
C VAL A 140 -4.09 -4.84 -7.15
N PRO A 141 -3.06 -4.00 -6.97
CA PRO A 141 -2.33 -3.41 -8.09
C PRO A 141 -1.78 -4.48 -9.03
N GLN A 142 -1.91 -4.26 -10.34
CA GLN A 142 -1.42 -5.21 -11.35
C GLN A 142 0.08 -5.48 -11.23
N ALA A 143 0.86 -4.49 -10.79
CA ALA A 143 2.29 -4.63 -10.51
C ALA A 143 2.57 -5.70 -9.43
N TRP A 144 1.70 -5.82 -8.42
CA TRP A 144 1.86 -6.84 -7.38
C TRP A 144 1.63 -8.23 -7.96
N ARG A 145 0.62 -8.42 -8.83
CA ARG A 145 0.38 -9.72 -9.47
C ARG A 145 1.55 -10.19 -10.31
N HIS A 146 2.26 -9.27 -10.97
CA HIS A 146 3.48 -9.62 -11.71
C HIS A 146 4.66 -9.92 -10.78
N MET A 147 4.87 -9.10 -9.75
CA MET A 147 6.00 -9.23 -8.82
C MET A 147 5.91 -10.48 -7.94
N TYR A 148 4.70 -10.81 -7.50
CA TYR A 148 4.42 -11.91 -6.58
C TYR A 148 3.78 -13.11 -7.26
N ALA A 149 3.79 -13.19 -8.60
CA ALA A 149 3.33 -14.38 -9.33
C ALA A 149 3.99 -15.67 -8.80
#